data_AF-A0A8H7X820-F1
#
_entry.id   AF-A0A8H7X820-F1
#
_cell.length_a   1.000
_cell.length_b   1.000
_cell.length_c   1.000
_cell.angle_alpha   90.00
_cell.angle_beta   90.00
_cell.angle_gamma   90.00
#
_symmetry.space_group_name_H-M   'P 1'
#
loop_
_entity.id
_entity.type
_entity.pdbx_description
1 polymer ?
#
loop_
_entity_poly.entity_id
_entity_poly.type
_entity_poly.pdbx_seq_one_letter_code
_entity_poly.pdbx_strand_id
1 'polypeptide(L)'
;MSGDPARRYADADIGEVNKNYLMTLLLAVLLLYFNDGLLDCAHPSASTSSHHSGVRAIIDSIGGIDAVLETSHESLHMLLSDFISMDLTSVMLRGGKPSFPPEIWETIDKKSVWWSKDILGRLSLATVLQQTSRLAWYRNSIDTGKEQLSMEITRDFETALSPMYARIADTCLENVSTATDSEVNQTFNLIRAFQHSTLIYMYRAICGLPVSHSLVQQHVLPCLECVLDIKQPSRVLNCTIFPLLVAGGHVLSPRHQKAVSGLVCRIRNEVRFASFYSVGEILSAIWRGNEDDVSWFDMFLQLGPDALVL
;
A
#
# COMPACT_ATOMS: atom_id res chain seq x y z
N MET A 1 -33.43 -37.38 -22.03
CA MET A 1 -32.18 -36.61 -22.15
C MET A 1 -31.20 -37.16 -21.13
N SER A 2 -30.42 -38.17 -21.52
CA SER A 2 -29.37 -38.76 -20.68
C SER A 2 -28.05 -38.11 -21.10
N GLY A 3 -27.50 -37.25 -20.25
CA GLY A 3 -26.18 -36.66 -20.49
C GLY A 3 -25.10 -37.68 -20.18
N ASP A 4 -24.24 -37.94 -21.16
CA ASP A 4 -23.15 -38.92 -21.06
C ASP A 4 -22.16 -38.52 -19.94
N PRO A 5 -22.01 -39.33 -18.88
CA PRO A 5 -21.13 -39.02 -17.76
C PRO A 5 -19.65 -38.89 -18.17
N ALA A 6 -19.21 -39.56 -19.24
CA ALA A 6 -17.83 -39.51 -19.71
C ALA A 6 -17.40 -38.12 -20.21
N ARG A 7 -18.33 -37.33 -20.79
CA ARG A 7 -18.05 -35.96 -21.22
C ARG A 7 -17.86 -34.99 -20.05
N ARG A 8 -18.58 -35.18 -18.93
CA ARG A 8 -18.43 -34.33 -17.73
C ARG A 8 -17.08 -34.52 -17.04
N TYR A 9 -16.52 -35.72 -17.08
CA TYR A 9 -15.21 -35.99 -16.49
C TYR A 9 -14.06 -35.40 -17.33
N ALA A 10 -14.13 -35.47 -18.66
CA ALA A 10 -13.09 -34.91 -19.53
C ALA A 10 -13.02 -33.38 -19.52
N ASP A 11 -14.17 -32.69 -19.50
CA ASP A 11 -14.21 -31.22 -19.45
C ASP A 11 -13.74 -30.66 -18.08
N ALA A 12 -14.00 -31.39 -16.99
CA ALA A 12 -13.54 -31.02 -15.65
C ALA A 12 -12.02 -31.14 -15.52
N ASP A 13 -11.44 -32.23 -16.04
CA ASP A 13 -9.99 -32.51 -15.98
C ASP A 13 -9.18 -31.51 -16.81
N ILE A 14 -9.68 -31.12 -18.00
CA ILE A 14 -9.05 -30.09 -18.84
C ILE A 14 -9.15 -28.70 -18.19
N GLY A 15 -10.29 -28.38 -17.57
CA GLY A 15 -10.48 -27.10 -16.86
C GLY A 15 -9.59 -26.95 -15.64
N GLU A 16 -9.37 -28.01 -14.88
CA GLU A 16 -8.52 -28.04 -13.69
C GLU A 16 -7.02 -27.95 -14.06
N VAL A 17 -6.60 -28.69 -15.09
CA VAL A 17 -5.23 -28.63 -15.63
C VAL A 17 -4.89 -27.22 -16.13
N ASN A 18 -5.80 -26.54 -16.83
CA ASN A 18 -5.58 -25.16 -17.31
C ASN A 18 -5.42 -24.17 -16.14
N LYS A 19 -6.22 -24.31 -15.08
CA LYS A 19 -6.10 -23.46 -13.88
C LYS A 19 -4.75 -23.61 -13.18
N ASN A 20 -4.22 -24.83 -13.07
CA ASN A 20 -2.91 -25.07 -12.45
C ASN A 20 -1.75 -24.40 -13.23
N TYR A 21 -1.81 -24.42 -14.57
CA TYR A 21 -0.85 -23.68 -15.40
C TYR A 21 -0.97 -22.17 -15.20
N LEU A 22 -2.20 -21.64 -15.15
CA LEU A 22 -2.45 -20.22 -14.90
C LEU A 22 -1.97 -19.78 -13.51
N MET A 23 -2.11 -20.62 -12.48
CA MET A 23 -1.55 -20.33 -11.14
C MET A 23 -0.03 -20.25 -11.13
N THR A 24 0.62 -21.18 -11.84
CA THR A 24 2.08 -21.19 -11.96
C THR A 24 2.56 -19.95 -12.72
N LEU A 25 1.86 -19.58 -13.79
CA LEU A 25 2.14 -18.37 -14.55
C LEU A 25 1.90 -17.11 -13.72
N LEU A 26 0.81 -17.06 -12.95
CA LEU A 26 0.50 -15.94 -12.06
C LEU A 26 1.62 -15.69 -11.06
N LEU A 27 2.13 -16.76 -10.42
CA LEU A 27 3.29 -16.67 -9.53
C LEU A 27 4.51 -16.06 -10.24
N ALA A 28 4.84 -16.56 -11.44
CA ALA A 28 5.98 -16.06 -12.20
C ALA A 28 5.83 -14.58 -12.58
N VAL A 29 4.64 -14.17 -13.05
CA VAL A 29 4.38 -12.78 -13.46
C VAL A 29 4.36 -11.84 -12.25
N LEU A 30 3.87 -12.27 -11.08
CA LEU A 30 3.99 -11.51 -9.83
C LEU A 30 5.45 -11.28 -9.45
N LEU A 31 6.30 -12.31 -9.53
CA LEU A 31 7.73 -12.17 -9.23
C LEU A 31 8.42 -11.21 -10.21
N LEU A 32 8.08 -11.26 -11.49
CA LEU A 32 8.58 -10.31 -12.50
C LEU A 32 8.10 -8.88 -12.22
N TYR A 33 6.84 -8.70 -11.82
CA TYR A 33 6.30 -7.40 -11.42
C TYR A 33 7.08 -6.81 -10.24
N PHE A 34 7.36 -7.59 -9.19
CA PHE A 34 8.14 -7.12 -8.05
C PHE A 34 9.61 -6.88 -8.39
N ASN A 35 10.21 -7.73 -9.23
CA ASN A 35 11.57 -7.55 -9.70
C ASN A 35 11.70 -6.20 -10.43
N ASP A 36 10.89 -5.97 -11.46
CA ASP A 36 10.94 -4.75 -12.24
C ASP A 36 10.59 -3.54 -11.39
N GLY A 37 9.62 -3.66 -10.49
CA GLY A 37 9.10 -2.53 -9.74
C GLY A 37 9.92 -2.10 -8.53
N LEU A 38 10.62 -3.03 -7.88
CA LEU A 38 11.40 -2.77 -6.67
C LEU A 38 12.90 -2.78 -6.93
N LEU A 39 13.38 -3.71 -7.76
CA LEU A 39 14.81 -3.94 -7.99
C LEU A 39 15.33 -3.23 -9.24
N ASP A 40 14.59 -3.30 -10.34
CA ASP A 40 15.06 -2.85 -11.66
C ASP A 40 14.30 -1.63 -12.19
N CYS A 41 13.58 -0.89 -11.34
CA CYS A 41 12.65 0.16 -11.77
C CYS A 41 13.32 1.38 -12.44
N ALA A 42 14.64 1.48 -12.33
CA ALA A 42 15.44 2.50 -13.01
C ALA A 42 16.00 2.02 -14.37
N HIS A 43 15.81 0.74 -14.71
CA HIS A 43 16.33 0.14 -15.93
C HIS A 43 15.36 0.38 -17.10
N PRO A 44 15.85 0.78 -18.30
CA PRO A 44 14.97 1.07 -19.44
C PRO A 44 14.13 -0.10 -19.96
N SER A 45 14.47 -1.33 -19.54
CA SER A 45 13.73 -2.55 -19.91
C SER A 45 12.70 -2.97 -18.87
N ALA A 46 12.57 -2.26 -17.75
CA ALA A 46 11.54 -2.54 -16.75
C ALA A 46 10.16 -2.45 -17.43
N SER A 47 9.32 -3.43 -17.15
CA SER A 47 7.98 -3.55 -17.72
C SER A 47 6.94 -3.77 -16.63
N THR A 48 7.05 -3.02 -15.53
CA THR A 48 6.17 -3.15 -14.36
C THR A 48 4.71 -3.02 -14.76
N SER A 49 4.37 -2.09 -15.65
CA SER A 49 2.99 -1.90 -16.14
C SER A 49 2.48 -3.06 -17.01
N SER A 50 3.35 -3.68 -17.81
CA SER A 50 3.02 -4.88 -18.59
C SER A 50 2.79 -6.08 -17.68
N HIS A 51 3.68 -6.29 -16.70
CA HIS A 51 3.54 -7.38 -15.73
C HIS A 51 2.28 -7.20 -14.87
N HIS A 52 1.97 -5.97 -14.43
CA HIS A 52 0.71 -5.64 -13.76
C HIS A 52 -0.51 -6.03 -14.58
N SER A 53 -0.54 -5.64 -15.86
CA SER A 53 -1.63 -5.99 -16.78
C SER A 53 -1.73 -7.50 -16.98
N GLY A 54 -0.59 -8.21 -17.05
CA GLY A 54 -0.53 -9.66 -17.11
C GLY A 54 -1.12 -10.33 -15.86
N VAL A 55 -0.76 -9.87 -14.66
CA VAL A 55 -1.34 -10.37 -13.39
C VAL A 55 -2.86 -10.24 -13.42
N ARG A 56 -3.39 -9.08 -13.79
CA ARG A 56 -4.85 -8.86 -13.85
C ARG A 56 -5.53 -9.77 -14.86
N ALA A 57 -4.98 -9.88 -16.06
CA ALA A 57 -5.54 -10.74 -17.11
C ALA A 57 -5.60 -12.22 -16.68
N ILE A 58 -4.59 -12.69 -15.95
CA ILE A 58 -4.54 -14.07 -15.44
C ILE A 58 -5.58 -14.26 -14.31
N ILE A 59 -5.66 -13.33 -13.36
CA ILE A 59 -6.67 -13.35 -12.29
C ILE A 59 -8.08 -13.41 -12.88
N ASP A 60 -8.38 -12.54 -13.84
CA ASP A 60 -9.68 -12.51 -14.51
C ASP A 60 -9.97 -13.83 -15.25
N SER A 61 -8.95 -14.42 -15.89
CA SER A 61 -9.07 -15.70 -16.60
C SER A 61 -9.34 -16.89 -15.66
N ILE A 62 -8.89 -16.83 -14.41
CA ILE A 62 -9.15 -17.87 -13.39
C ILE A 62 -10.57 -17.75 -12.81
N GLY A 63 -11.22 -16.59 -13.00
CA GLY A 63 -12.57 -16.29 -12.47
C GLY A 63 -12.57 -15.18 -11.42
N GLY A 64 -11.53 -14.36 -11.37
CA GLY A 64 -11.40 -13.25 -10.43
C GLY A 64 -10.58 -13.60 -9.19
N ILE A 65 -10.29 -12.58 -8.38
CA ILE A 65 -9.37 -12.69 -7.24
C ILE A 65 -9.86 -13.66 -6.15
N ASP A 66 -11.17 -13.73 -5.90
CA ASP A 66 -11.73 -14.64 -4.90
C ASP A 66 -11.47 -16.10 -5.27
N ALA A 67 -11.65 -16.46 -6.54
CA ALA A 67 -11.35 -17.81 -7.05
C ALA A 67 -9.87 -18.18 -6.88
N VAL A 68 -8.98 -17.20 -7.03
CA VAL A 68 -7.53 -17.39 -6.79
C VAL A 68 -7.26 -17.62 -5.30
N LEU A 69 -7.80 -16.77 -4.42
CA LEU A 69 -7.59 -16.86 -2.97
C LEU A 69 -8.24 -18.11 -2.33
N GLU A 70 -9.23 -18.72 -2.98
CA GLU A 70 -9.84 -19.97 -2.52
C GLU A 70 -8.99 -21.20 -2.83
N THR A 71 -8.27 -21.18 -3.95
CA THR A 71 -7.61 -22.38 -4.50
C THR A 71 -6.10 -22.36 -4.39
N SER A 72 -5.49 -21.19 -4.11
CA SER A 72 -4.04 -21.04 -4.08
C SER A 72 -3.39 -21.30 -2.71
N HIS A 73 -2.06 -21.48 -2.73
CA HIS A 73 -1.25 -21.65 -1.53
C HIS A 73 -0.99 -20.32 -0.80
N GLU A 74 -0.65 -20.40 0.49
CA GLU A 74 -0.36 -19.25 1.35
C GLU A 74 0.71 -18.30 0.80
N SER A 75 1.73 -18.83 0.13
CA SER A 75 2.77 -18.00 -0.51
C SER A 75 2.22 -17.12 -1.63
N LEU A 76 1.20 -17.58 -2.36
CA LEU A 76 0.55 -16.77 -3.38
C LEU A 76 -0.37 -15.72 -2.74
N HIS A 77 -1.04 -16.06 -1.64
CA HIS A 77 -1.83 -15.08 -0.86
C HIS A 77 -0.97 -13.90 -0.38
N MET A 78 0.23 -14.20 0.14
CA MET A 78 1.21 -13.18 0.52
C MET A 78 1.55 -12.24 -0.66
N LEU A 79 1.97 -12.81 -1.79
CA LEU A 79 2.33 -12.04 -2.98
C LEU A 79 1.16 -11.24 -3.55
N LEU A 80 -0.06 -11.77 -3.50
CA LEU A 80 -1.27 -11.05 -3.90
C LEU A 80 -1.56 -9.89 -2.95
N SER A 81 -1.37 -10.07 -1.64
CA SER A 81 -1.53 -8.98 -0.67
C SER A 81 -0.53 -7.85 -0.94
N ASP A 82 0.72 -8.16 -1.30
CA ASP A 82 1.72 -7.18 -1.71
C ASP A 82 1.32 -6.48 -3.01
N PHE A 83 0.93 -7.26 -4.03
CA PHE A 83 0.54 -6.75 -5.35
C PHE A 83 -0.62 -5.75 -5.25
N ILE A 84 -1.67 -6.10 -4.51
CA ILE A 84 -2.87 -5.28 -4.35
C ILE A 84 -2.56 -4.03 -3.52
N SER A 85 -1.66 -4.12 -2.55
CA SER A 85 -1.20 -2.96 -1.78
C SER A 85 -0.40 -1.99 -2.65
N MET A 86 0.53 -2.51 -3.47
CA MET A 86 1.34 -1.70 -4.39
C MET A 86 0.52 -1.12 -5.56
N ASP A 87 -0.52 -1.81 -6.03
CA ASP A 87 -1.50 -1.26 -6.98
C ASP A 87 -2.18 -0.03 -6.37
N LEU A 88 -2.67 -0.15 -5.13
CA LEU A 88 -3.34 0.93 -4.43
C LEU A 88 -2.42 2.14 -4.20
N THR A 89 -1.22 1.94 -3.65
CA THR A 89 -0.27 3.04 -3.41
C THR A 89 0.22 3.67 -4.71
N SER A 90 0.38 2.89 -5.78
CA SER A 90 0.71 3.42 -7.11
C SER A 90 -0.40 4.32 -7.64
N VAL A 91 -1.66 3.91 -7.51
CA VAL A 91 -2.82 4.73 -7.87
C VAL A 91 -2.91 5.99 -7.00
N MET A 92 -2.61 5.90 -5.71
CA MET A 92 -2.57 7.09 -4.86
C MET A 92 -1.52 8.09 -5.34
N LEU A 93 -0.32 7.65 -5.70
CA LEU A 93 0.77 8.55 -6.10
C LEU A 93 0.59 9.11 -7.52
N ARG A 94 0.02 8.33 -8.44
CA ARG A 94 -0.01 8.63 -9.89
C ARG A 94 -1.39 8.95 -10.42
N GLY A 95 -2.43 8.70 -9.63
CA GLY A 95 -3.82 8.83 -10.03
C GLY A 95 -4.34 7.60 -10.76
N GLY A 96 -5.61 7.69 -11.16
CA GLY A 96 -6.33 6.62 -11.83
C GLY A 96 -7.28 5.88 -10.91
N LYS A 97 -7.75 4.72 -11.38
CA LYS A 97 -8.73 3.90 -10.69
C LYS A 97 -8.04 2.68 -10.07
N PRO A 98 -8.25 2.36 -8.78
CA PRO A 98 -7.73 1.13 -8.20
C PRO A 98 -8.20 -0.10 -8.98
N SER A 99 -7.32 -1.09 -9.14
CA SER A 99 -7.64 -2.29 -9.92
C SER A 99 -8.62 -3.20 -9.20
N PHE A 100 -8.66 -3.13 -7.87
CA PHE A 100 -9.49 -3.98 -7.02
C PHE A 100 -10.52 -3.16 -6.24
N PRO A 101 -11.71 -3.74 -5.99
CA PRO A 101 -12.74 -3.07 -5.21
C PRO A 101 -12.36 -3.05 -3.72
N PRO A 102 -12.82 -2.08 -2.92
CA PRO A 102 -12.43 -1.96 -1.51
C PRO A 102 -12.78 -3.18 -0.65
N GLU A 103 -13.80 -3.94 -1.00
CA GLU A 103 -14.26 -5.11 -0.24
C GLU A 103 -13.21 -6.24 -0.21
N ILE A 104 -12.26 -6.24 -1.16
CA ILE A 104 -11.23 -7.29 -1.25
C ILE A 104 -10.34 -7.36 -0.01
N TRP A 105 -10.16 -6.23 0.67
CA TRP A 105 -9.31 -6.13 1.85
C TRP A 105 -9.82 -7.01 3.00
N GLU A 106 -11.15 -7.16 3.14
CA GLU A 106 -11.74 -8.06 4.13
C GLU A 106 -11.51 -9.54 3.81
N THR A 107 -11.49 -9.89 2.51
CA THR A 107 -11.20 -11.25 2.06
C THR A 107 -9.72 -11.58 2.26
N ILE A 108 -8.82 -10.67 1.87
CA ILE A 108 -7.37 -10.86 1.99
C ILE A 108 -6.94 -10.95 3.45
N ASP A 109 -7.51 -10.13 4.34
CA ASP A 109 -7.13 -10.14 5.77
C ASP A 109 -7.45 -11.46 6.48
N LYS A 110 -8.30 -12.31 5.88
CA LYS A 110 -8.58 -13.67 6.38
C LYS A 110 -7.54 -14.70 5.93
N LYS A 111 -6.65 -14.34 5.01
CA LYS A 111 -5.60 -15.21 4.43
C LYS A 111 -4.23 -14.86 5.03
N SER A 112 -3.18 -15.40 4.40
CA SER A 112 -1.79 -15.04 4.67
C SER A 112 -1.46 -13.72 3.97
N VAL A 113 -0.89 -12.77 4.71
CA VAL A 113 -0.70 -11.37 4.29
C VAL A 113 0.65 -10.85 4.76
N TRP A 114 1.22 -9.88 4.03
CA TRP A 114 2.55 -9.36 4.32
C TRP A 114 2.66 -8.60 5.64
N TRP A 115 1.54 -8.08 6.16
CA TRP A 115 1.50 -7.38 7.43
C TRP A 115 1.22 -8.33 8.60
N SER A 116 1.78 -8.00 9.76
CA SER A 116 1.39 -8.65 11.01
C SER A 116 -0.03 -8.22 11.40
N LYS A 117 -0.82 -9.17 11.90
CA LYS A 117 -2.15 -8.87 12.48
C LYS A 117 -1.95 -8.39 13.91
N ASP A 118 -2.64 -7.32 14.32
CA ASP A 118 -2.62 -6.90 15.71
C ASP A 118 -3.20 -8.02 16.58
N ILE A 119 -2.37 -8.59 17.46
CA ILE A 119 -2.74 -9.71 18.33
C ILE A 119 -3.90 -9.30 19.26
N LEU A 120 -3.98 -8.01 19.59
CA LEU A 120 -5.04 -7.44 20.41
C LEU A 120 -6.31 -7.11 19.61
N GLY A 121 -6.30 -7.31 18.28
CA GLY A 121 -7.44 -7.08 17.41
C GLY A 121 -7.96 -5.65 17.42
N ARG A 122 -7.15 -4.67 17.86
CA ARG A 122 -7.59 -3.28 18.04
C ARG A 122 -7.67 -2.56 16.70
N LEU A 123 -6.76 -2.88 15.80
CA LEU A 123 -6.67 -2.29 14.46
C LEU A 123 -6.18 -3.33 13.45
N SER A 124 -6.78 -3.33 12.27
CA SER A 124 -6.28 -4.08 11.11
C SER A 124 -5.77 -3.11 10.05
N LEU A 125 -4.57 -3.38 9.51
CA LEU A 125 -4.06 -2.65 8.35
C LEU A 125 -5.00 -2.79 7.16
N ALA A 126 -5.67 -3.93 7.01
CA ALA A 126 -6.64 -4.16 5.94
C ALA A 126 -7.82 -3.19 6.02
N THR A 127 -8.30 -2.83 7.22
CA THR A 127 -9.34 -1.82 7.39
C THR A 127 -8.86 -0.45 6.92
N VAL A 128 -7.61 -0.08 7.22
CA VAL A 128 -7.03 1.19 6.75
C VAL A 128 -6.87 1.18 5.23
N LEU A 129 -6.37 0.08 4.65
CA LEU A 129 -6.22 -0.09 3.20
C LEU A 129 -7.57 -0.13 2.48
N GLN A 130 -8.62 -0.67 3.11
CA GLN A 130 -10.00 -0.60 2.64
C GLN A 130 -10.48 0.84 2.56
N GLN A 131 -10.36 1.62 3.64
CA GLN A 131 -10.76 3.04 3.62
C GLN A 131 -9.92 3.84 2.61
N THR A 132 -8.63 3.52 2.50
CA THR A 132 -7.73 4.12 1.51
C THR A 132 -8.17 3.81 0.08
N SER A 133 -8.57 2.56 -0.20
CA SER A 133 -9.13 2.17 -1.50
C SER A 133 -10.43 2.92 -1.78
N ARG A 134 -11.38 2.96 -0.85
CA ARG A 134 -12.64 3.74 -0.98
C ARG A 134 -12.35 5.20 -1.30
N LEU A 135 -11.34 5.78 -0.66
CA LEU A 135 -10.93 7.16 -0.87
C LEU A 135 -10.33 7.38 -2.28
N ALA A 136 -9.50 6.44 -2.77
CA ALA A 136 -8.99 6.47 -4.14
C ALA A 136 -10.10 6.31 -5.20
N TRP A 137 -11.08 5.44 -4.94
CA TRP A 137 -12.28 5.30 -5.77
C TRP A 137 -13.12 6.59 -5.77
N TYR A 138 -13.33 7.21 -4.62
CA TYR A 138 -14.02 8.49 -4.48
C TYR A 138 -13.32 9.59 -5.28
N ARG A 139 -11.99 9.69 -5.19
CA ARG A 139 -11.20 10.62 -6.01
C ARG A 139 -11.42 10.40 -7.51
N ASN A 140 -11.34 9.15 -7.97
CA ASN A 140 -11.60 8.83 -9.38
C ASN A 140 -13.04 9.17 -9.80
N SER A 141 -14.04 8.99 -8.92
CA SER A 141 -15.42 9.43 -9.18
C SER A 141 -15.52 10.94 -9.35
N ILE A 142 -14.79 11.73 -8.55
CA ILE A 142 -14.70 13.20 -8.70
C ILE A 142 -14.04 13.54 -10.04
N ASP A 143 -12.89 12.94 -10.34
CA ASP A 143 -12.12 13.22 -11.58
C ASP A 143 -12.91 12.87 -12.85
N THR A 144 -13.76 11.85 -12.79
CA THR A 144 -14.65 11.45 -13.90
C THR A 144 -15.99 12.18 -13.93
N GLY A 145 -16.22 13.12 -13.00
CA GLY A 145 -17.45 13.92 -12.91
C GLY A 145 -18.68 13.13 -12.46
N LYS A 146 -18.50 11.93 -11.91
CA LYS A 146 -19.60 11.10 -11.37
C LYS A 146 -20.04 11.53 -9.98
N GLU A 147 -19.12 12.14 -9.22
CA GLU A 147 -19.36 12.67 -7.89
C GLU A 147 -18.79 14.08 -7.76
N GLN A 148 -19.25 14.82 -6.75
CA GLN A 148 -18.69 16.12 -6.37
C GLN A 148 -18.04 16.03 -5.00
N LEU A 149 -17.07 16.89 -4.75
CA LEU A 149 -16.44 17.01 -3.45
C LEU A 149 -17.50 17.35 -2.39
N SER A 150 -17.61 16.52 -1.35
CA SER A 150 -18.57 16.67 -0.27
C SER A 150 -17.86 16.70 1.07
N MET A 151 -18.13 17.74 1.86
CA MET A 151 -17.61 17.86 3.22
C MET A 151 -18.11 16.74 4.14
N GLU A 152 -19.31 16.20 3.89
CA GLU A 152 -19.86 15.08 4.65
C GLU A 152 -19.03 13.81 4.41
N ILE A 153 -18.79 13.47 3.14
CA ILE A 153 -17.98 12.31 2.76
C ILE A 153 -16.54 12.45 3.29
N THR A 154 -15.94 13.64 3.18
CA THR A 154 -14.61 13.91 3.75
C THR A 154 -14.59 13.66 5.26
N ARG A 155 -15.60 14.11 6.01
CA ARG A 155 -15.69 13.90 7.46
C ARG A 155 -15.89 12.43 7.84
N ASP A 156 -16.63 11.68 7.03
CA ASP A 156 -16.78 10.24 7.23
C ASP A 156 -15.43 9.51 7.10
N PHE A 157 -14.63 9.89 6.09
CA PHE A 157 -13.28 9.38 5.94
C PHE A 157 -12.36 9.81 7.08
N GLU A 158 -12.39 11.08 7.50
CA GLU A 158 -11.65 11.56 8.68
C GLU A 158 -11.96 10.73 9.92
N THR A 159 -13.23 10.45 10.16
CA THR A 159 -13.69 9.67 11.32
C THR A 159 -13.23 8.22 11.23
N ALA A 160 -13.36 7.59 10.06
CA ALA A 160 -12.96 6.20 9.83
C ALA A 160 -11.43 5.99 9.87
N LEU A 161 -10.66 6.99 9.48
CA LEU A 161 -9.19 6.96 9.45
C LEU A 161 -8.54 7.58 10.69
N SER A 162 -9.33 8.11 11.62
CA SER A 162 -8.83 8.78 12.81
C SER A 162 -7.87 7.86 13.58
N PRO A 163 -6.59 8.27 13.77
CA PRO A 163 -5.62 7.46 14.46
C PRO A 163 -6.06 7.20 15.91
N MET A 164 -6.21 5.93 16.29
CA MET A 164 -6.40 5.59 17.68
C MET A 164 -5.07 5.75 18.41
N TYR A 165 -5.03 6.59 19.44
CA TYR A 165 -3.92 6.64 20.37
C TYR A 165 -4.19 5.62 21.48
N ALA A 166 -3.24 4.72 21.72
CA ALA A 166 -3.32 3.80 22.85
C ALA A 166 -3.56 4.62 24.12
N ARG A 167 -4.68 4.36 24.82
CA ARG A 167 -4.92 4.98 26.12
C ARG A 167 -3.82 4.50 27.06
N ILE A 168 -3.26 5.42 27.84
CA ILE A 168 -2.21 5.19 28.86
C ILE A 168 -2.64 4.13 29.94
N ALA A 169 -3.87 3.62 29.88
CA ALA A 169 -4.48 2.74 30.88
C ALA A 169 -4.32 1.22 30.66
N ASP A 170 -3.77 0.75 29.52
CA ASP A 170 -3.66 -0.70 29.25
C ASP A 170 -2.37 -1.35 29.79
N THR A 171 -1.59 -0.65 30.62
CA THR A 171 -0.37 -1.18 31.27
C THR A 171 -0.63 -2.25 32.35
N CYS A 172 -1.83 -2.83 32.44
CA CYS A 172 -2.17 -3.85 33.43
C CYS A 172 -2.13 -5.30 32.92
N LEU A 173 -1.46 -5.58 31.80
CA LEU A 173 -1.13 -6.97 31.41
C LEU A 173 0.37 -7.22 31.57
N GLU A 174 0.77 -7.35 32.83
CA GLU A 174 2.03 -7.97 33.21
C GLU A 174 2.04 -9.42 32.68
N ASN A 175 3.07 -9.77 31.88
CA ASN A 175 3.49 -11.11 31.41
C ASN A 175 3.50 -11.38 29.90
N VAL A 176 3.52 -10.35 29.04
CA VAL A 176 3.93 -10.55 27.63
C VAL A 176 5.46 -10.40 27.53
N SER A 177 6.12 -11.31 26.81
CA SER A 177 7.57 -11.25 26.55
C SER A 177 7.93 -9.92 25.88
N THR A 178 9.03 -9.30 26.33
CA THR A 178 9.52 -8.00 25.81
C THR A 178 9.74 -7.98 24.29
N ALA A 179 9.98 -9.13 23.67
CA ALA A 179 10.11 -9.29 22.23
C ALA A 179 8.76 -9.16 21.49
N THR A 180 7.69 -9.74 22.05
CA THR A 180 6.33 -9.69 21.49
C THR A 180 5.76 -8.28 21.61
N ASP A 181 6.04 -7.58 22.71
CA ASP A 181 5.66 -6.17 22.89
C ASP A 181 6.30 -5.26 21.84
N SER A 182 7.55 -5.54 21.45
CA SER A 182 8.23 -4.77 20.39
C SER A 182 7.59 -4.97 19.02
N GLU A 183 7.22 -6.20 18.64
CA GLU A 183 6.61 -6.49 17.34
C GLU A 183 5.18 -5.93 17.23
N VAL A 184 4.40 -6.03 18.31
CA VAL A 184 3.05 -5.43 18.40
C VAL A 184 3.13 -3.91 18.26
N ASN A 185 4.08 -3.26 18.94
CA ASN A 185 4.28 -1.81 18.83
C ASN A 185 4.71 -1.39 17.41
N GLN A 186 5.58 -2.15 16.75
CA GLN A 186 5.99 -1.85 15.36
C GLN A 186 4.82 -2.01 14.38
N THR A 187 4.01 -3.05 14.55
CA THR A 187 2.79 -3.27 13.74
C THR A 187 1.79 -2.13 13.93
N PHE A 188 1.57 -1.71 15.18
CA PHE A 188 0.70 -0.59 15.51
C PHE A 188 1.20 0.72 14.91
N ASN A 189 2.51 0.99 14.97
CA ASN A 189 3.13 2.15 14.35
C ASN A 189 2.97 2.15 12.82
N LEU A 190 3.14 0.99 12.17
CA LEU A 190 2.90 0.86 10.73
C LEU A 190 1.47 1.24 10.37
N ILE A 191 0.48 0.66 11.07
CA ILE A 191 -0.94 0.95 10.82
C ILE A 191 -1.23 2.45 10.96
N ARG A 192 -0.70 3.08 12.01
CA ARG A 192 -0.86 4.53 12.24
C ARG A 192 -0.17 5.37 11.17
N ALA A 193 1.01 4.95 10.71
CA ALA A 193 1.69 5.62 9.61
C ALA A 193 0.84 5.59 8.33
N PHE A 194 0.21 4.44 8.02
CA PHE A 194 -0.74 4.35 6.91
C PHE A 194 -1.96 5.27 7.12
N GLN A 195 -2.59 5.27 8.30
CA GLN A 195 -3.72 6.17 8.60
C GLN A 195 -3.36 7.64 8.35
N HIS A 196 -2.22 8.10 8.90
CA HIS A 196 -1.76 9.47 8.70
C HIS A 196 -1.46 9.76 7.23
N SER A 197 -0.80 8.85 6.51
CA SER A 197 -0.51 9.02 5.09
C SER A 197 -1.78 9.12 4.23
N THR A 198 -2.82 8.35 4.55
CA THR A 198 -4.12 8.40 3.87
C THR A 198 -4.85 9.72 4.15
N LEU A 199 -4.77 10.25 5.38
CA LEU A 199 -5.33 11.57 5.71
C LEU A 199 -4.59 12.69 4.99
N ILE A 200 -3.25 12.63 4.89
CA ILE A 200 -2.47 13.57 4.08
C ILE A 200 -2.92 13.51 2.62
N TYR A 201 -3.06 12.31 2.04
CA TYR A 201 -3.57 12.11 0.69
C TYR A 201 -4.97 12.71 0.50
N MET A 202 -5.90 12.47 1.43
CA MET A 202 -7.24 13.06 1.38
C MET A 202 -7.18 14.59 1.32
N TYR A 203 -6.44 15.22 2.23
CA TYR A 203 -6.38 16.68 2.27
C TYR A 203 -5.67 17.29 1.06
N ARG A 204 -4.62 16.64 0.56
CA ARG A 204 -3.80 17.16 -0.54
C ARG A 204 -4.38 16.81 -1.90
N ALA A 205 -4.59 15.53 -2.16
CA ALA A 205 -5.04 15.05 -3.46
C ALA A 205 -6.53 15.31 -3.67
N ILE A 206 -7.39 15.15 -2.65
CA ILE A 206 -8.85 15.27 -2.82
C ILE A 206 -9.33 16.69 -2.53
N CYS A 207 -8.99 17.23 -1.36
CA CYS A 207 -9.42 18.57 -0.96
C CYS A 207 -8.59 19.70 -1.58
N GLY A 208 -7.44 19.39 -2.20
CA GLY A 208 -6.60 20.38 -2.87
C GLY A 208 -5.94 21.41 -1.94
N LEU A 209 -5.80 21.09 -0.64
CA LEU A 209 -5.21 22.00 0.34
C LEU A 209 -3.69 22.13 0.13
N PRO A 210 -3.04 23.27 0.38
CA PRO A 210 -1.58 23.44 0.22
C PRO A 210 -0.78 22.60 1.22
N VAL A 211 0.53 22.43 0.98
CA VAL A 211 1.40 21.62 1.86
C VAL A 211 1.41 22.19 3.27
N SER A 212 1.48 23.51 3.43
CA SER A 212 1.52 24.22 4.71
C SER A 212 0.20 24.21 5.49
N HIS A 213 -0.88 23.71 4.91
CA HIS A 213 -2.19 23.74 5.55
C HIS A 213 -2.18 22.95 6.87
N SER A 214 -2.85 23.49 7.90
CA SER A 214 -2.87 22.90 9.25
C SER A 214 -3.39 21.46 9.27
N LEU A 215 -4.46 21.17 8.53
CA LEU A 215 -5.02 19.81 8.38
C LEU A 215 -4.04 18.81 7.74
N VAL A 216 -3.12 19.27 6.89
CA VAL A 216 -2.06 18.43 6.32
C VAL A 216 -0.97 18.25 7.38
N GLN A 217 -0.45 19.37 7.90
CA GLN A 217 0.70 19.37 8.81
C GLN A 217 0.44 18.66 10.14
N GLN A 218 -0.80 18.62 10.65
CA GLN A 218 -1.15 17.86 11.85
C GLN A 218 -0.90 16.36 11.73
N HIS A 219 -0.79 15.82 10.52
CA HIS A 219 -0.54 14.39 10.29
C HIS A 219 0.90 14.09 9.84
N VAL A 220 1.64 15.08 9.36
CA VAL A 220 3.00 14.90 8.86
C VAL A 220 3.94 14.41 9.96
N LEU A 221 4.07 15.15 11.07
CA LEU A 221 5.00 14.76 12.14
C LEU A 221 4.58 13.46 12.85
N PRO A 222 3.29 13.27 13.23
CA PRO A 222 2.88 11.98 13.82
C PRO A 222 3.12 10.78 12.90
N CYS A 223 2.97 10.93 11.58
CA CYS A 223 3.32 9.88 10.63
C CYS A 223 4.82 9.57 10.68
N LEU A 224 5.67 10.60 10.65
CA LEU A 224 7.12 10.43 10.69
C LEU A 224 7.58 9.82 12.01
N GLU A 225 7.00 10.21 13.15
CA GLU A 225 7.28 9.59 14.45
C GLU A 225 6.98 8.09 14.41
N CYS A 226 5.81 7.69 13.90
CA CYS A 226 5.45 6.28 13.77
C CYS A 226 6.47 5.51 12.93
N VAL A 227 6.92 6.07 11.81
CA VAL A 227 7.91 5.42 10.93
C VAL A 227 9.31 5.38 11.56
N LEU A 228 9.76 6.48 12.15
CA LEU A 228 11.11 6.61 12.75
C LEU A 228 11.27 5.77 14.03
N ASP A 229 10.17 5.47 14.73
CA ASP A 229 10.17 4.64 15.94
C ASP A 229 10.24 3.13 15.66
N ILE A 230 10.14 2.70 14.40
CA ILE A 230 10.29 1.29 14.03
C ILE A 230 11.77 0.87 14.16
N LYS A 231 12.06 0.09 15.20
CA LYS A 231 13.42 -0.37 15.54
C LYS A 231 13.85 -1.57 14.72
N GLN A 232 15.13 -1.65 14.37
CA GLN A 232 15.72 -2.83 13.73
C GLN A 232 16.14 -3.91 14.75
N PRO A 233 16.11 -5.20 14.36
CA PRO A 233 15.57 -5.72 13.11
C PRO A 233 14.03 -5.64 13.09
N SER A 234 13.44 -5.27 11.95
CA SER A 234 11.99 -5.20 11.78
C SER A 234 11.58 -5.83 10.45
N ARG A 235 10.50 -6.60 10.48
CA ARG A 235 9.90 -7.20 9.28
C ARG A 235 9.09 -6.21 8.45
N VAL A 236 8.66 -5.10 9.06
CA VAL A 236 7.74 -4.13 8.45
C VAL A 236 8.41 -2.85 7.98
N LEU A 237 9.70 -2.64 8.31
CA LEU A 237 10.41 -1.41 7.97
C LEU A 237 10.40 -1.13 6.46
N ASN A 238 10.52 -2.17 5.64
CA ASN A 238 10.51 -2.05 4.18
C ASN A 238 9.15 -1.71 3.59
N CYS A 239 8.08 -1.80 4.39
CA CYS A 239 6.72 -1.45 3.99
C CYS A 239 6.30 -0.09 4.55
N THR A 240 7.26 0.71 5.02
CA THR A 240 7.04 2.08 5.48
C THR A 240 7.37 3.11 4.40
N ILE A 241 7.75 2.68 3.19
CA ILE A 241 8.26 3.57 2.15
C ILE A 241 7.15 4.48 1.69
N PHE A 242 5.93 3.97 1.51
CA PHE A 242 4.80 4.81 1.10
C PHE A 242 4.49 5.87 2.17
N PRO A 243 4.25 5.53 3.46
CA PRO A 243 4.07 6.55 4.49
C PRO A 243 5.25 7.53 4.61
N LEU A 244 6.49 7.04 4.48
CA LEU A 244 7.70 7.86 4.54
C LEU A 244 7.81 8.83 3.37
N LEU A 245 7.48 8.40 2.15
CA LEU A 245 7.45 9.23 0.96
C LEU A 245 6.38 10.31 1.08
N VAL A 246 5.17 9.94 1.51
CA VAL A 246 4.05 10.87 1.66
C VAL A 246 4.37 11.91 2.74
N ALA A 247 4.66 11.49 3.98
CA ALA A 247 4.92 12.43 5.06
C ALA A 247 6.25 13.18 4.86
N GLY A 248 7.28 12.53 4.32
CA GLY A 248 8.56 13.15 3.99
C GLY A 248 8.45 14.19 2.88
N GLY A 249 7.60 13.99 1.88
CA GLY A 249 7.33 14.99 0.83
C GLY A 249 6.61 16.23 1.38
N HIS A 250 5.89 16.09 2.49
CA HIS A 250 5.10 17.17 3.09
C HIS A 250 5.76 17.80 4.33
N VAL A 251 6.98 17.38 4.71
CA VAL A 251 7.65 17.91 5.89
C VAL A 251 8.41 19.20 5.60
N LEU A 252 8.05 20.27 6.31
CA LEU A 252 8.63 21.60 6.15
C LEU A 252 9.92 21.80 6.96
N SER A 253 10.11 21.01 8.02
CA SER A 253 11.23 21.18 8.95
C SER A 253 12.52 20.55 8.41
N PRO A 254 13.61 21.32 8.20
CA PRO A 254 14.88 20.78 7.69
C PRO A 254 15.50 19.70 8.58
N ARG A 255 15.25 19.78 9.90
CA ARG A 255 15.67 18.75 10.86
C ARG A 255 15.01 17.40 10.56
N HIS A 256 13.72 17.42 10.26
CA HIS A 256 12.96 16.21 9.94
C HIS A 256 13.27 15.71 8.54
N GLN A 257 13.47 16.60 7.55
CA GLN A 257 13.96 16.23 6.22
C GLN A 257 15.28 15.44 6.32
N LYS A 258 16.24 15.92 7.13
CA LYS A 258 17.49 15.20 7.39
C LYS A 258 17.27 13.83 8.04
N ALA A 259 16.33 13.72 8.97
CA ALA A 259 15.98 12.44 9.60
C ALA A 259 15.40 11.45 8.58
N VAL A 260 14.48 11.92 7.72
CA VAL A 260 13.90 11.15 6.61
C VAL A 260 15.00 10.67 5.65
N SER A 261 15.89 11.54 5.19
CA SER A 261 17.02 11.15 4.33
C SER A 261 17.91 10.10 4.99
N GLY A 262 18.17 10.26 6.30
CA GLY A 262 18.95 9.32 7.09
C GLY A 262 18.30 7.93 7.12
N LEU A 263 16.98 7.87 7.29
CA LEU A 263 16.24 6.62 7.28
C LEU A 263 16.22 5.98 5.88
N VAL A 264 15.90 6.73 4.83
CA VAL A 264 15.93 6.23 3.44
C VAL A 264 17.30 5.65 3.09
N CYS A 265 18.38 6.36 3.45
CA CYS A 265 19.75 5.89 3.23
C CYS A 265 20.03 4.58 3.98
N ARG A 266 19.54 4.44 5.22
CA ARG A 266 19.71 3.23 6.02
C ARG A 266 19.00 2.03 5.40
N ILE A 267 17.70 2.16 5.09
CA ILE A 267 16.92 1.07 4.50
C ILE A 267 17.52 0.65 3.16
N ARG A 268 17.93 1.63 2.34
CA ARG A 268 18.60 1.37 1.06
C ARG A 268 19.88 0.53 1.22
N ASN A 269 20.70 0.82 2.23
CA ASN A 269 21.95 0.09 2.46
C ASN A 269 21.71 -1.36 2.88
N GLU A 270 20.55 -1.67 3.45
CA GLU A 270 20.16 -3.01 3.89
C GLU A 270 19.51 -3.84 2.77
N VAL A 271 18.55 -3.25 2.05
CA VAL A 271 17.66 -3.99 1.15
C VAL A 271 18.10 -3.90 -0.32
N ARG A 272 18.87 -2.87 -0.69
CA ARG A 272 19.40 -2.64 -2.05
C ARG A 272 18.35 -2.57 -3.17
N PHE A 273 17.10 -2.24 -2.85
CA PHE A 273 16.03 -2.02 -3.83
C PHE A 273 16.24 -0.66 -4.55
N ALA A 274 16.16 -0.64 -5.89
CA ALA A 274 16.29 0.57 -6.69
C ALA A 274 15.14 1.57 -6.44
N SER A 275 13.96 1.09 -6.02
CA SER A 275 12.83 1.97 -5.68
C SER A 275 13.18 2.96 -4.56
N PHE A 276 14.04 2.57 -3.60
CA PHE A 276 14.50 3.49 -2.54
C PHE A 276 15.44 4.58 -3.05
N TYR A 277 16.22 4.32 -4.11
CA TYR A 277 17.01 5.37 -4.75
C TYR A 277 16.08 6.41 -5.36
N SER A 278 15.05 5.97 -6.08
CA SER A 278 14.04 6.86 -6.67
C SER A 278 13.35 7.70 -5.59
N VAL A 279 12.94 7.10 -4.48
CA VAL A 279 12.32 7.80 -3.34
C VAL A 279 13.23 8.87 -2.76
N GLY A 280 14.52 8.57 -2.55
CA GLY A 280 15.49 9.53 -2.02
C GLY A 280 15.71 10.74 -2.94
N GLU A 281 15.81 10.50 -4.25
CA GLU A 281 15.97 11.56 -5.25
C GLU A 281 14.74 12.48 -5.32
N ILE A 282 13.54 11.90 -5.30
CA ILE A 282 12.28 12.66 -5.35
C ILE A 282 12.11 13.52 -4.12
N LEU A 283 12.33 12.97 -2.92
CA LEU A 283 12.27 13.76 -1.68
C LEU A 283 13.26 14.93 -1.74
N SER A 284 14.47 14.69 -2.22
CA SER A 284 15.48 15.74 -2.41
C SER A 284 15.09 16.78 -3.47
N ALA A 285 14.35 16.39 -4.50
CA ALA A 285 13.80 17.31 -5.49
C ALA A 285 12.66 18.16 -4.90
N ILE A 286 11.71 17.54 -4.19
CA ILE A 286 10.59 18.22 -3.53
C ILE A 286 11.10 19.30 -2.57
N TRP A 287 12.06 18.96 -1.69
CA TRP A 287 12.58 19.92 -0.71
C TRP A 287 13.38 21.07 -1.34
N ARG A 288 13.93 20.88 -2.55
CA ARG A 288 14.60 21.96 -3.30
C ARG A 288 13.62 22.90 -3.99
N GLY A 289 12.47 22.38 -4.45
CA GLY A 289 11.44 23.18 -5.12
C GLY A 289 10.79 24.22 -4.20
N ASN A 290 10.55 23.84 -2.93
CA ASN A 290 9.92 24.70 -1.90
C ASN A 290 8.61 25.36 -2.38
N GLU A 291 7.84 24.65 -3.21
CA GLU A 291 6.54 25.08 -3.72
C GLU A 291 5.42 24.59 -2.81
N ASP A 292 4.67 25.51 -2.20
CA ASP A 292 3.59 25.17 -1.27
C ASP A 292 2.30 24.72 -1.99
N ASP A 293 2.06 25.28 -3.18
CA ASP A 293 0.86 25.10 -3.99
C ASP A 293 1.01 24.03 -5.09
N VAL A 294 2.11 23.27 -5.10
CA VAL A 294 2.30 22.17 -6.04
C VAL A 294 1.14 21.16 -5.90
N SER A 295 0.60 20.67 -7.01
CA SER A 295 -0.46 19.65 -6.96
C SER A 295 0.11 18.33 -6.42
N TRP A 296 -0.76 17.45 -5.91
CA TRP A 296 -0.33 16.14 -5.42
C TRP A 296 0.40 15.33 -6.50
N PHE A 297 -0.13 15.27 -7.72
CA PHE A 297 0.46 14.46 -8.79
C PHE A 297 1.75 15.08 -9.35
N ASP A 298 1.81 16.42 -9.44
CA ASP A 298 3.05 17.09 -9.87
C ASP A 298 4.18 16.89 -8.86
N MET A 299 3.86 16.84 -7.56
CA MET A 299 4.83 16.57 -6.49
C MET A 299 5.50 15.20 -6.66
N PHE A 300 4.76 14.18 -7.11
CA PHE A 300 5.26 12.81 -7.27
C PHE A 300 5.55 12.42 -8.72
N LEU A 301 5.45 13.35 -9.68
CA LEU A 301 5.62 13.08 -11.11
C LEU A 301 7.00 12.51 -11.47
N GLN A 302 8.03 12.88 -10.70
CA GLN A 302 9.40 12.39 -10.89
C GLN A 302 9.62 10.96 -10.37
N LEU A 303 8.61 10.35 -9.75
CA LEU A 303 8.63 8.92 -9.47
C LEU A 303 8.58 8.15 -10.78
N GLY A 304 9.70 7.50 -11.14
CA GLY A 304 9.85 6.78 -12.39
C GLY A 304 8.66 5.85 -12.66
N PRO A 305 8.19 5.73 -13.91
CA PRO A 305 6.93 5.09 -14.26
C PRO A 305 6.79 3.65 -13.72
N ASP A 306 7.91 2.95 -13.56
CA ASP A 306 7.97 1.56 -13.13
C ASP A 306 8.21 1.37 -11.62
N ALA A 307 8.50 2.43 -10.86
CA ALA A 307 8.82 2.31 -9.44
C ALA A 307 7.59 1.98 -8.58
N LEU A 308 7.70 0.90 -7.80
CA LEU A 308 6.72 0.49 -6.78
C LEU A 308 7.14 0.96 -5.40
N VAL A 309 6.14 1.40 -4.63
CA VAL A 309 6.32 1.94 -3.29
C VAL A 309 5.26 1.31 -2.38
N LEU A 310 5.68 0.66 -1.30
CA LEU A 310 4.81 0.11 -0.27
C LEU A 310 5.13 0.70 1.10
#